data_AF-A0A1N7RM64-F1
#
_entry.id   AF-A0A1N7RM64-F1
#
_cell.length_a   1.000
_cell.length_b   1.000
_cell.length_c   1.000
_cell.angle_alpha   90.00
_cell.angle_beta   90.00
_cell.angle_gamma   90.00
#
_symmetry.space_group_name_H-M   'P 1'
#
loop_
_entity.id
_entity.type
_entity.pdbx_description
1 polymer ?
#
loop_
_entity_poly.entity_id
_entity_poly.type
_entity_poly.pdbx_seq_one_letter_code
_entity_poly.pdbx_strand_id
1 'polypeptide(L)'
;MFWAFDADTGALHWSRQVAPGGLTGGLQWGSANDGPSIYVAVSNSGLTGSGTTPGVWHLAQGGTTTSGGWASINVNSGTVQWTTPDPLGSRTEAAVSTANGVVFGCNLDPNNGTMYALNAANGKVLWSFNSGGACNAGPAIADGAVFWGSGSSNGTGPLKFFAFGL
;
A
#
# COMPACT_ATOMS: atom_id res chain seq x y z
N MET A 1 5.73 -5.63 -10.56
CA MET A 1 5.70 -4.92 -11.85
C MET A 1 4.28 -4.39 -12.04
N PHE A 2 4.11 -3.16 -12.49
CA PHE A 2 2.81 -2.60 -12.90
C PHE A 2 2.82 -2.49 -14.43
N TRP A 3 1.70 -2.85 -15.07
CA TRP A 3 1.55 -2.83 -16.52
C TRP A 3 0.35 -1.95 -16.87
N ALA A 4 0.56 -0.99 -17.76
CA ALA A 4 -0.50 -0.15 -18.30
C ALA A 4 -0.70 -0.45 -19.77
N PHE A 5 -1.96 -0.60 -20.15
CA PHE A 5 -2.37 -0.89 -21.52
C PHE A 5 -3.31 0.20 -22.00
N ASP A 6 -3.32 0.43 -23.31
CA ASP A 6 -4.33 1.22 -23.97
C ASP A 6 -5.70 0.52 -23.85
N ALA A 7 -6.72 1.27 -23.44
CA ALA A 7 -8.02 0.70 -23.11
C ALA A 7 -8.82 0.27 -24.36
N ASP A 8 -8.60 0.94 -25.49
CA ASP A 8 -9.35 0.68 -26.73
C ASP A 8 -8.77 -0.49 -27.51
N THR A 9 -7.43 -0.62 -27.50
CA THR A 9 -6.70 -1.57 -28.34
C THR A 9 -6.07 -2.72 -27.56
N GLY A 10 -5.91 -2.58 -26.24
CA GLY A 10 -5.14 -3.53 -25.41
C GLY A 10 -3.64 -3.49 -25.66
N ALA A 11 -3.14 -2.53 -26.44
CA ALA A 11 -1.71 -2.38 -26.70
C ALA A 11 -0.96 -1.98 -25.42
N LEU A 12 0.25 -2.52 -25.23
CA LEU A 12 1.10 -2.13 -24.10
C LEU A 12 1.48 -0.65 -24.21
N HIS A 13 1.14 0.15 -23.21
CA HIS A 13 1.57 1.55 -23.13
C HIS A 13 2.91 1.65 -22.39
N TRP A 14 2.98 1.10 -21.17
CA TRP A 14 4.23 1.02 -20.40
C TRP A 14 4.19 -0.09 -19.36
N SER A 15 5.37 -0.48 -18.89
CA SER A 15 5.51 -1.31 -17.70
C SER A 15 6.57 -0.75 -16.76
N ARG A 16 6.39 -0.93 -15.44
CA ARG A 16 7.30 -0.39 -14.42
C ARG A 16 7.51 -1.35 -13.26
N GLN A 17 8.77 -1.61 -12.92
CA GLN A 17 9.11 -2.25 -11.65
C GLN A 17 9.13 -1.17 -10.57
N VAL A 18 8.07 -1.14 -9.78
CA VAL A 18 7.83 -0.11 -8.75
C VAL A 18 8.56 -0.43 -7.45
N ALA A 19 8.61 -1.72 -7.11
CA ALA A 19 9.24 -2.24 -5.92
C ALA A 19 9.76 -3.66 -6.16
N PRO A 20 10.63 -4.18 -5.28
CA PRO A 20 10.93 -5.60 -5.25
C PRO A 20 9.65 -6.42 -5.11
N GLY A 21 9.64 -7.59 -5.76
CA GLY A 21 8.62 -8.59 -5.49
C GLY A 21 8.89 -9.31 -4.16
N GLY A 22 8.01 -10.23 -3.80
CA GLY A 22 8.20 -11.14 -2.68
C GLY A 22 7.44 -12.45 -2.91
N LEU A 23 7.54 -13.37 -1.95
CA LEU A 23 6.87 -14.69 -2.02
C LEU A 23 5.35 -14.61 -2.12
N THR A 24 4.72 -13.62 -1.48
CA THR A 24 3.25 -13.42 -1.58
C THR A 24 2.89 -12.60 -2.82
N GLY A 25 3.88 -12.04 -3.52
CA GLY A 25 3.71 -11.15 -4.66
C GLY A 25 4.34 -9.77 -4.43
N GLY A 26 4.16 -8.87 -5.41
CA GLY A 26 4.69 -7.50 -5.39
C GLY A 26 3.63 -6.47 -5.00
N LEU A 27 3.12 -5.75 -6.00
CA LEU A 27 1.98 -4.85 -5.87
C LEU A 27 0.72 -5.72 -5.83
N GLN A 28 -0.06 -5.67 -4.74
CA GLN A 28 -1.15 -6.64 -4.49
C GLN A 28 -2.48 -5.98 -4.14
N TRP A 29 -3.55 -6.79 -4.26
CA TRP A 29 -4.97 -6.61 -3.89
C TRP A 29 -5.73 -5.39 -4.44
N GLY A 30 -5.10 -4.24 -4.67
CA GLY A 30 -5.77 -3.11 -5.32
C GLY A 30 -4.92 -1.85 -5.38
N SER A 31 -5.14 -1.07 -6.42
CA SER A 31 -4.59 0.28 -6.60
C SER A 31 -5.71 1.31 -6.58
N ALA A 32 -5.40 2.52 -6.15
CA ALA A 32 -6.27 3.69 -6.30
C ALA A 32 -5.64 4.70 -7.26
N ASN A 33 -6.41 5.70 -7.68
CA ASN A 33 -5.91 6.81 -8.46
C ASN A 33 -6.50 8.14 -8.00
N ASP A 34 -5.76 9.21 -8.25
CA ASP A 34 -6.22 10.60 -8.13
C ASP A 34 -5.52 11.43 -9.20
N GLY A 35 -6.31 11.92 -10.16
CA GLY A 35 -5.80 12.60 -11.36
C GLY A 35 -4.72 11.78 -12.09
N PRO A 36 -3.50 12.31 -12.28
CA PRO A 36 -2.44 11.65 -13.05
C PRO A 36 -1.64 10.61 -12.24
N SER A 37 -2.06 10.28 -11.02
CA SER A 37 -1.30 9.44 -10.09
C SER A 37 -2.05 8.14 -9.80
N ILE A 38 -1.32 7.02 -9.83
CA ILE A 38 -1.75 5.69 -9.39
C ILE A 38 -1.02 5.39 -8.08
N TYR A 39 -1.75 4.91 -7.08
CA TYR A 39 -1.25 4.54 -5.77
C TYR A 39 -1.33 3.03 -5.58
N VAL A 40 -0.26 2.43 -5.07
CA VAL A 40 -0.14 0.99 -4.89
C VAL A 40 0.42 0.66 -3.51
N ALA A 41 -0.07 -0.43 -2.92
CA ALA A 41 0.60 -1.08 -1.80
C ALA A 41 1.70 -2.02 -2.31
N VAL A 42 2.79 -2.10 -1.55
CA VAL A 42 3.98 -2.89 -1.85
C VAL A 42 4.16 -3.90 -0.72
N SER A 43 4.00 -5.18 -1.03
CA SER A 43 4.18 -6.23 -0.03
C SER A 43 5.62 -6.31 0.48
N ASN A 44 6.58 -6.39 -0.45
CA ASN A 44 7.99 -6.76 -0.22
C ASN A 44 8.13 -7.86 0.85
N SER A 45 7.45 -8.99 0.64
CA SER A 45 7.41 -10.09 1.59
C SER A 45 8.63 -11.01 1.49
N GLY A 46 9.54 -10.93 2.46
CA GLY A 46 10.36 -12.06 2.89
C GLY A 46 9.91 -12.48 4.29
N LEU A 47 9.50 -13.74 4.49
CA LEU A 47 8.87 -14.17 5.74
C LEU A 47 9.80 -14.04 6.94
N THR A 48 9.29 -13.49 8.06
CA THR A 48 9.81 -13.81 9.38
C THR A 48 9.67 -15.34 9.58
N GLY A 49 10.79 -16.06 9.51
CA GLY A 49 10.85 -17.50 9.76
C GLY A 49 10.93 -18.45 8.55
N SER A 50 11.04 -18.00 7.29
CA SER A 50 11.13 -18.94 6.13
C SER A 50 12.36 -18.81 5.22
N GLY A 51 13.38 -18.03 5.60
CA GLY A 51 14.68 -18.09 4.91
C GLY A 51 14.74 -17.47 3.49
N THR A 52 13.81 -16.59 3.13
CA THR A 52 13.95 -15.74 1.93
C THR A 52 14.02 -14.28 2.36
N THR A 53 15.21 -13.69 2.33
CA THR A 53 15.43 -12.28 2.68
C THR A 53 14.64 -11.37 1.73
N PRO A 54 13.86 -10.39 2.23
CA PRO A 54 13.18 -9.43 1.35
C PRO A 54 14.18 -8.69 0.44
N GLY A 55 13.72 -8.27 -0.73
CA GLY A 55 14.55 -7.51 -1.65
C GLY A 55 14.86 -6.12 -1.12
N VAL A 56 16.06 -5.61 -1.44
CA VAL A 56 16.40 -4.21 -1.19
C VAL A 56 15.57 -3.34 -2.12
N TRP A 57 14.67 -2.56 -1.55
CA TRP A 57 13.87 -1.57 -2.25
C TRP A 57 14.57 -0.21 -2.20
N HIS A 58 14.97 0.30 -3.36
CA HIS A 58 15.48 1.66 -3.50
C HIS A 58 14.32 2.64 -3.57
N LEU A 59 14.29 3.59 -2.63
CA LEU A 59 13.21 4.56 -2.49
C LEU A 59 13.37 5.73 -3.47
N ALA A 60 12.27 6.26 -3.99
CA ALA A 60 12.26 7.37 -4.94
C ALA A 60 12.89 8.66 -4.36
N GLN A 61 12.71 8.87 -3.05
CA GLN A 61 13.28 10.01 -2.32
C GLN A 61 14.72 9.74 -1.83
N GLY A 62 15.31 8.60 -2.18
CA GLY A 62 16.63 8.17 -1.73
C GLY A 62 16.59 7.25 -0.50
N GLY A 63 17.67 6.49 -0.31
CA GLY A 63 17.76 5.45 0.72
C GLY A 63 17.19 4.11 0.27
N THR A 64 17.19 3.15 1.19
CA THR A 64 16.73 1.79 0.94
C THR A 64 15.90 1.23 2.10
N THR A 65 15.02 0.29 1.80
CA THR A 65 14.31 -0.52 2.80
C THR A 65 14.24 -1.99 2.36
N THR A 66 13.94 -2.88 3.29
CA THR A 66 13.50 -4.26 3.01
C THR A 66 12.04 -4.50 3.40
N SER A 67 11.36 -3.46 3.88
CA SER A 67 9.94 -3.49 4.25
C SER A 67 9.02 -3.36 3.04
N GLY A 68 7.73 -3.60 3.28
CA GLY A 68 6.66 -3.11 2.41
C GLY A 68 6.46 -1.60 2.55
N GLY A 69 5.40 -1.10 1.91
CA GLY A 69 5.01 0.31 1.96
C GLY A 69 4.10 0.71 0.80
N TRP A 70 4.12 1.99 0.45
CA TRP A 70 3.28 2.53 -0.62
C TRP A 70 4.10 3.25 -1.67
N ALA A 71 3.58 3.34 -2.88
CA ALA A 71 4.21 4.12 -3.94
C ALA A 71 3.16 4.85 -4.78
N SER A 72 3.57 5.96 -5.38
CA SER A 72 2.83 6.65 -6.42
C SER A 72 3.54 6.55 -7.76
N ILE A 73 2.76 6.39 -8.82
CA ILE A 73 3.22 6.21 -10.19
C ILE A 73 2.43 7.18 -11.07
N ASN A 74 3.10 7.90 -11.98
CA ASN A 74 2.40 8.68 -12.98
C ASN A 74 1.71 7.76 -14.00
N VAL A 75 0.41 7.96 -14.22
CA VAL A 75 -0.42 7.13 -15.11
C VAL A 75 0.05 7.14 -16.57
N ASN A 76 0.64 8.24 -17.03
CA ASN A 76 1.03 8.41 -18.43
C ASN A 76 2.44 7.86 -18.70
N SER A 77 3.37 8.08 -17.78
CA SER A 77 4.78 7.74 -18.01
C SER A 77 5.26 6.48 -17.30
N GLY A 78 4.50 5.96 -16.33
CA GLY A 78 4.96 4.89 -15.45
C GLY A 78 6.09 5.33 -14.50
N THR A 79 6.36 6.63 -14.37
CA THR A 79 7.41 7.13 -13.48
C THR A 79 6.96 7.02 -12.02
N VAL A 80 7.77 6.41 -11.17
CA VAL A 80 7.54 6.40 -9.71
C VAL A 80 7.78 7.82 -9.18
N GLN A 81 6.75 8.45 -8.64
CA GLN A 81 6.77 9.82 -8.13
C GLN A 81 7.26 9.88 -6.69
N TRP A 82 6.81 8.94 -5.85
CA TRP A 82 7.24 8.82 -4.46
C TRP A 82 7.09 7.38 -3.96
N THR A 83 7.83 7.05 -2.91
CA THR A 83 7.73 5.78 -2.17
C THR A 83 7.74 6.04 -0.66
N THR A 84 6.94 5.32 0.09
CA THR A 84 6.84 5.46 1.54
C THR A 84 6.98 4.08 2.17
N PRO A 85 8.12 3.74 2.79
CA PRO A 85 8.24 2.48 3.51
C PRO A 85 7.26 2.47 4.69
N ASP A 86 6.71 1.30 5.01
CA ASP A 86 5.93 1.14 6.23
C ASP A 86 6.79 1.51 7.45
N PRO A 87 6.40 2.49 8.28
CA PRO A 87 7.20 2.94 9.42
C PRO A 87 7.47 1.86 10.48
N LEU A 88 6.65 0.80 10.51
CA LEU A 88 6.83 -0.34 11.42
C LEU A 88 7.64 -1.48 10.77
N GLY A 89 8.09 -1.31 9.53
CA GLY A 89 8.85 -2.31 8.79
C GLY A 89 8.03 -3.54 8.39
N SER A 90 6.70 -3.45 8.45
CA SER A 90 5.78 -4.52 8.07
C SER A 90 5.53 -4.55 6.56
N ARG A 91 4.72 -5.53 6.15
CA ARG A 91 4.24 -5.64 4.77
C ARG A 91 2.93 -4.89 4.62
N THR A 92 2.70 -4.37 3.42
CA THR A 92 1.47 -3.70 3.06
C THR A 92 0.95 -4.34 1.79
N GLU A 93 -0.13 -5.11 1.90
CA GLU A 93 -0.67 -5.86 0.76
C GLU A 93 -2.10 -5.43 0.43
N ALA A 94 -2.81 -4.88 1.43
CA ALA A 94 -4.17 -4.43 1.29
C ALA A 94 -4.35 -3.36 0.20
N ALA A 95 -5.54 -3.34 -0.39
CA ALA A 95 -5.92 -2.27 -1.31
C ALA A 95 -5.74 -0.90 -0.65
N VAL A 96 -5.39 0.10 -1.45
CA VAL A 96 -5.39 1.51 -1.04
C VAL A 96 -6.65 2.20 -1.54
N SER A 97 -7.08 3.25 -0.85
CA SER A 97 -8.14 4.15 -1.31
C SER A 97 -7.68 5.59 -1.23
N THR A 98 -8.26 6.46 -2.05
CA THR A 98 -7.95 7.89 -2.08
C THR A 98 -9.19 8.75 -1.85
N ALA A 99 -9.02 9.84 -1.11
CA ALA A 99 -10.02 10.91 -1.00
C ALA A 99 -9.32 12.21 -0.57
N ASN A 100 -9.79 13.35 -1.07
CA ASN A 100 -9.34 14.69 -0.61
C ASN A 100 -7.81 14.90 -0.62
N GLY A 101 -7.09 14.35 -1.60
CA GLY A 101 -5.63 14.43 -1.67
C GLY A 101 -4.90 13.58 -0.61
N VAL A 102 -5.58 12.58 -0.06
CA VAL A 102 -5.05 11.62 0.92
C VAL A 102 -5.14 10.20 0.36
N VAL A 103 -4.08 9.42 0.54
CA VAL A 103 -4.04 7.97 0.30
C VAL A 103 -4.19 7.27 1.63
N PHE A 104 -5.16 6.38 1.74
CA PHE A 104 -5.37 5.52 2.89
C PHE A 104 -4.85 4.12 2.56
N GLY A 105 -3.98 3.61 3.43
CA GLY A 105 -3.38 2.29 3.28
C GLY A 105 -3.01 1.72 4.64
N CYS A 106 -2.95 0.40 4.74
CA CYS A 106 -2.70 -0.28 6.00
C CYS A 106 -1.67 -1.41 5.85
N ASN A 107 -1.09 -1.81 6.97
CA ASN A 107 -0.10 -2.88 7.03
C ASN A 107 -0.68 -4.18 7.64
N LEU A 108 0.08 -5.25 7.50
CA LEU A 108 -0.28 -6.60 7.92
C LEU A 108 0.36 -7.02 9.26
N ASP A 109 0.80 -6.08 10.10
CA ASP A 109 1.30 -6.47 11.43
C ASP A 109 0.15 -7.11 12.25
N PRO A 110 0.29 -8.36 12.71
CA PRO A 110 -0.78 -9.07 13.39
C PRO A 110 -1.10 -8.52 14.79
N ASN A 111 -0.19 -7.75 15.39
CA ASN A 111 -0.30 -7.22 16.75
C ASN A 111 -0.36 -5.69 16.78
N ASN A 112 0.22 -5.03 15.78
CA ASN A 112 0.32 -3.58 15.67
C ASN A 112 -0.20 -3.08 14.31
N GLY A 113 -1.15 -3.81 13.71
CA GLY A 113 -1.64 -3.46 12.39
C GLY A 113 -2.21 -2.05 12.38
N THR A 114 -1.67 -1.25 11.47
CA THR A 114 -1.82 0.21 11.49
C THR A 114 -2.40 0.70 10.18
N MET A 115 -3.39 1.59 10.26
CA MET A 115 -3.87 2.39 9.14
C MET A 115 -3.06 3.68 9.07
N TYR A 116 -2.73 4.09 7.85
CA TYR A 116 -2.00 5.31 7.56
C TYR A 116 -2.81 6.16 6.59
N ALA A 117 -2.78 7.47 6.83
CA ALA A 117 -3.10 8.47 5.82
C ALA A 117 -1.81 9.09 5.31
N LEU A 118 -1.63 9.08 4.00
CA LEU A 118 -0.47 9.66 3.33
C LEU A 118 -0.92 10.84 2.48
N ASN A 119 -0.11 11.89 2.42
CA ASN A 119 -0.31 12.97 1.47
C ASN A 119 -0.13 12.43 0.04
N ALA A 120 -1.15 12.56 -0.80
CA ALA A 120 -1.17 11.98 -2.14
C ALA A 120 -0.10 12.56 -3.08
N ALA A 121 0.36 13.79 -2.83
CA ALA A 121 1.34 14.47 -3.68
C ALA A 121 2.80 14.05 -3.38
N ASN A 122 3.11 13.67 -2.14
CA ASN A 122 4.51 13.44 -1.72
C ASN A 122 4.74 12.19 -0.84
N GLY A 123 3.69 11.43 -0.52
CA GLY A 123 3.77 10.21 0.26
C GLY A 123 4.03 10.39 1.76
N LYS A 124 4.11 11.63 2.26
CA LYS A 124 4.34 11.86 3.70
C LYS A 124 3.17 11.34 4.53
N VAL A 125 3.47 10.62 5.60
CA VAL A 125 2.48 10.20 6.60
C VAL A 125 1.89 11.45 7.25
N LEU A 126 0.58 11.63 7.10
CA LEU A 126 -0.21 12.67 7.76
C LEU A 126 -0.63 12.23 9.16
N TRP A 127 -1.09 11.00 9.28
CA TRP A 127 -1.42 10.36 10.55
C TRP A 127 -1.34 8.84 10.44
N SER A 128 -1.27 8.18 11.60
CA SER A 128 -1.38 6.73 11.73
C SER A 128 -2.29 6.34 12.89
N PHE A 129 -2.94 5.17 12.78
CA PHE A 129 -3.80 4.62 13.81
C PHE A 129 -3.55 3.12 13.99
N ASN A 130 -2.99 2.74 15.14
CA ASN A 130 -2.78 1.33 15.49
C ASN A 130 -4.11 0.71 15.94
N SER A 131 -4.58 -0.28 15.19
CA SER A 131 -5.83 -1.00 15.48
C SER A 131 -5.64 -2.26 16.33
N GLY A 132 -4.39 -2.66 16.58
CA GLY A 132 -4.02 -3.86 17.32
C GLY A 132 -4.08 -5.17 16.51
N GLY A 133 -4.27 -5.09 15.19
CA GLY A 133 -4.37 -6.28 14.33
C GLY A 133 -4.25 -5.95 12.85
N ALA A 134 -3.89 -6.95 12.04
CA ALA A 134 -3.60 -6.78 10.62
C ALA A 134 -4.81 -6.27 9.83
N CYS A 135 -4.55 -5.49 8.79
CA CYS A 135 -5.57 -5.00 7.86
C CYS A 135 -5.28 -5.55 6.47
N ASN A 136 -6.15 -6.43 5.97
CA ASN A 136 -5.93 -7.18 4.73
C ASN A 136 -6.83 -6.70 3.57
N ALA A 137 -8.07 -6.31 3.85
CA ALA A 137 -9.01 -5.90 2.80
C ALA A 137 -8.72 -4.49 2.23
N GLY A 138 -8.18 -3.59 3.06
CA GLY A 138 -7.96 -2.19 2.72
C GLY A 138 -9.12 -1.28 3.15
N PRO A 139 -8.98 0.04 2.98
CA PRO A 139 -10.01 1.01 3.29
C PRO A 139 -11.03 1.15 2.15
N ALA A 140 -12.29 1.41 2.51
CA ALA A 140 -13.36 1.82 1.61
C ALA A 140 -13.82 3.25 1.96
N ILE A 141 -14.23 4.02 0.96
CA ILE A 141 -14.69 5.40 1.13
C ILE A 141 -16.17 5.49 0.80
N ALA A 142 -16.99 5.99 1.73
CA ALA A 142 -18.40 6.26 1.51
C ALA A 142 -18.89 7.38 2.46
N ASP A 143 -19.86 8.18 2.02
CA ASP A 143 -20.55 9.18 2.86
C ASP A 143 -19.62 10.09 3.68
N GLY A 144 -18.51 10.52 3.09
CA GLY A 144 -17.54 11.39 3.76
C GLY A 144 -16.77 10.70 4.89
N ALA A 145 -16.62 9.37 4.83
CA ALA A 145 -15.85 8.60 5.79
C ALA A 145 -15.02 7.49 5.15
N VAL A 146 -13.95 7.11 5.85
CA VAL A 146 -13.09 5.96 5.55
C VAL A 146 -13.46 4.81 6.49
N PHE A 147 -13.85 3.69 5.90
CA PHE A 147 -14.20 2.45 6.59
C PHE A 147 -13.12 1.40 6.39
N TRP A 148 -12.75 0.69 7.44
CA TRP A 148 -11.82 -0.43 7.33
C TRP A 148 -11.96 -1.40 8.50
N GLY A 149 -11.51 -2.62 8.28
CA GLY A 149 -11.49 -3.67 9.29
C GLY A 149 -10.06 -4.05 9.69
N SER A 150 -9.88 -4.40 10.96
CA SER A 150 -8.68 -5.06 11.46
C SER A 150 -9.01 -6.43 12.07
N GLY A 151 -8.09 -7.38 11.90
CA GLY A 151 -8.22 -8.73 12.41
C GLY A 151 -6.90 -9.48 12.43
N SER A 152 -6.79 -10.48 13.31
CA SER A 152 -5.65 -11.39 13.33
C SER A 152 -5.84 -12.49 12.27
N SER A 153 -4.77 -12.84 11.55
CA SER A 153 -4.73 -13.99 10.63
C SER A 153 -5.04 -15.33 11.31
N ASN A 154 -4.98 -15.39 12.64
CA ASN A 154 -5.17 -16.61 13.42
C ASN A 154 -6.58 -16.73 14.03
N GLY A 155 -7.49 -15.80 13.74
CA GLY A 155 -8.88 -15.85 14.20
C GLY A 155 -9.10 -15.55 15.69
N THR A 156 -8.07 -15.11 16.42
CA THR A 156 -8.11 -14.98 17.90
C THR A 156 -8.00 -13.53 18.43
N GLY A 157 -8.00 -12.52 17.55
CA GLY A 157 -7.99 -11.11 17.94
C GLY A 157 -9.37 -10.45 17.85
N PRO A 158 -9.66 -9.37 18.62
CA PRO A 158 -10.91 -8.64 18.47
C PRO A 158 -11.01 -8.07 17.04
N LEU A 159 -11.98 -8.56 16.27
CA LEU A 159 -12.33 -8.00 14.99
C LEU A 159 -12.93 -6.61 15.24
N LYS A 160 -12.28 -5.57 14.72
CA LYS A 160 -12.75 -4.20 14.86
C LYS A 160 -12.98 -3.61 13.48
N PHE A 161 -14.07 -2.87 13.35
CA PHE A 161 -14.34 -2.01 12.22
C PHE A 161 -14.25 -0.57 12.68
N PHE A 162 -13.61 0.26 11.87
CA PHE A 162 -13.40 1.66 12.16
C PHE A 162 -13.99 2.53 11.06
N ALA A 163 -14.44 3.72 11.44
CA ALA A 163 -14.86 4.78 10.55
C ALA A 163 -14.16 6.08 10.93
N PHE A 164 -13.59 6.78 9.96
CA PHE A 164 -12.90 8.07 10.13
C PHE A 164 -13.55 9.09 9.19
N GLY A 165 -13.96 10.26 9.69
CA GLY A 165 -14.49 11.33 8.84
C GLY A 165 -13.42 11.92 7.91
N LEU A 166 -13.84 12.35 6.72
CA LEU A 166 -13.02 12.94 5.64
C LEU A 166 -13.16 14.47 5.53
#